data_AF-A0AB34IF60-F1
#
_entry.id   AF-A0AB34IF60-F1
#
_cell.length_a   1.000
_cell.length_b   1.000
_cell.length_c   1.000
_cell.angle_alpha   90.00
_cell.angle_beta   90.00
_cell.angle_gamma   90.00
#
_symmetry.space_group_name_H-M   'P 1'
#
loop_
_entity.id
_entity.type
_entity.pdbx_description
1 polymer ?
#
loop_
_entity_poly.entity_id
_entity_poly.type
_entity_poly.pdbx_seq_one_letter_code
_entity_poly.pdbx_strand_id
1 'polypeptide(L)'
;MTLALKPRLPLAAAAATFAAAALPLLLRALHSRWRRRCILSHVASHRSIRKFLPRPVDESVLRQVLSTAMRSSNNGNMQTYSCIITQDKRKLEQLALIHDNSAIASAPVLLTFVSDWSRMTRWCHLRGATPGYDNFNAFLTGALDAMVAAQSAALCAEAASLGVCFLGSTIWEPARLNAFFSLPPHVHVVTSLMLGHPAEHPPLRARLPAAAHLHREAYVPMDDGALAAYYAAREVEGWARYERLYGGGWAEKLRAHRLENLAQVYATIKYSGRDFRVWSRRLAASLEAQGFGRNEAAEGDEAPCACCGKWSHCLDPERFGAADAAER
;
A
#
# COMPACT_ATOMS: atom_id res chain seq x y z
N MET A 1 4.08 82.32 -0.83
CA MET A 1 3.38 81.03 -0.63
C MET A 1 3.58 80.19 -1.88
N THR A 2 4.39 79.14 -1.82
CA THR A 2 4.38 78.09 -2.83
C THR A 2 4.84 76.80 -2.16
N LEU A 3 3.87 75.97 -1.79
CA LEU A 3 4.08 74.60 -1.33
C LEU A 3 4.64 73.77 -2.49
N ALA A 4 5.88 73.30 -2.36
CA ALA A 4 6.47 72.34 -3.28
C ALA A 4 5.93 70.93 -2.98
N LEU A 5 5.24 70.35 -3.96
CA LEU A 5 4.76 68.97 -3.98
C LEU A 5 5.94 67.98 -3.85
N LYS A 6 5.82 67.02 -2.92
CA LYS A 6 6.73 65.87 -2.81
C LYS A 6 6.69 65.05 -4.11
N PRO A 7 7.84 64.58 -4.64
CA PRO A 7 7.87 63.81 -5.87
C PRO A 7 7.28 62.41 -5.64
N ARG A 8 6.39 62.00 -6.55
CA ARG A 8 5.86 60.64 -6.64
C ARG A 8 7.00 59.69 -7.01
N LEU A 9 7.14 58.59 -6.27
CA LEU A 9 8.00 57.46 -6.66
C LEU A 9 7.63 57.00 -8.09
N PRO A 10 8.61 56.77 -8.98
CA PRO A 10 8.33 56.39 -10.37
C PRO A 10 7.76 54.97 -10.44
N LEU A 11 6.60 54.82 -11.08
CA LEU A 11 5.90 53.54 -11.29
C LEU A 11 6.79 52.38 -11.78
N ALA A 12 7.86 52.69 -12.52
CA ALA A 12 8.80 51.72 -13.07
C ALA A 12 9.61 50.96 -11.99
N ALA A 13 9.98 51.63 -10.89
CA ALA A 13 10.71 51.00 -9.78
C ALA A 13 9.82 50.04 -8.98
N ALA A 14 8.54 50.39 -8.81
CA ALA A 14 7.56 49.51 -8.17
C ALA A 14 7.27 48.25 -9.01
N ALA A 15 7.16 48.38 -10.34
CA ALA A 15 6.93 47.26 -11.26
C ALA A 15 8.12 46.27 -11.32
N ALA A 16 9.36 46.77 -11.33
CA ALA A 16 10.56 45.93 -11.35
C ALA A 16 10.73 45.13 -10.04
N THR A 17 10.40 45.74 -8.91
CA THR A 17 10.45 45.08 -7.59
C THR A 17 9.34 44.03 -7.43
N PHE A 18 8.15 44.30 -7.99
CA PHE A 18 7.04 43.34 -8.01
C PHE A 18 7.34 42.14 -8.91
N ALA A 19 7.97 42.34 -10.08
CA ALA A 19 8.37 41.27 -10.98
C ALA A 19 9.46 40.35 -10.38
N ALA A 20 10.44 40.92 -9.66
CA ALA A 20 11.50 40.16 -9.00
C ALA A 20 10.99 39.30 -7.83
N ALA A 21 9.95 39.75 -7.12
CA ALA A 21 9.30 38.97 -6.05
C ALA A 21 8.24 37.97 -6.58
N ALA A 22 7.54 38.31 -7.67
CA ALA A 22 6.49 37.48 -8.26
C ALA A 22 7.04 36.35 -9.14
N LEU A 23 8.18 36.52 -9.81
CA LEU A 23 8.75 35.50 -10.69
C LEU A 23 9.14 34.20 -9.96
N PRO A 24 9.78 34.20 -8.78
CA PRO A 24 10.02 32.98 -8.00
C PRO A 24 8.73 32.30 -7.55
N LEU A 25 7.69 33.08 -7.21
CA LEU A 25 6.37 32.55 -6.82
C LEU A 25 5.62 31.94 -8.01
N LEU A 26 5.69 32.58 -9.18
CA LEU A 26 5.13 32.08 -10.44
C LEU A 26 5.86 30.83 -10.91
N LEU A 27 7.20 30.79 -10.83
CA LEU A 27 7.99 29.59 -11.14
C LEU A 27 7.70 28.46 -10.15
N ARG A 28 7.56 28.74 -8.84
CA ARG A 28 7.11 27.75 -7.85
C ARG A 28 5.69 27.27 -8.15
N ALA A 29 4.77 28.16 -8.53
CA ALA A 29 3.40 27.82 -8.87
C ALA A 29 3.33 26.94 -10.13
N LEU A 30 4.04 27.30 -11.20
CA LEU A 30 4.15 26.54 -12.44
C LEU A 30 4.82 25.18 -12.23
N HIS A 31 5.95 25.15 -11.49
CA HIS A 31 6.65 23.92 -11.13
C HIS A 31 5.77 23.02 -10.25
N SER A 32 5.03 23.58 -9.30
CA SER A 32 4.09 22.82 -8.48
C SER A 32 2.93 22.26 -9.31
N ARG A 33 2.42 23.02 -10.28
CA ARG A 33 1.33 22.58 -11.18
C ARG A 33 1.80 21.48 -12.12
N TRP A 34 3.01 21.62 -12.67
CA TRP A 34 3.65 20.59 -13.50
C TRP A 34 3.89 19.32 -12.70
N ARG A 35 4.53 19.42 -11.52
CA ARG A 35 4.76 18.28 -10.61
C ARG A 35 3.47 17.56 -10.22
N ARG A 36 2.41 18.31 -9.87
CA ARG A 36 1.09 17.72 -9.55
C ARG A 36 0.51 16.93 -10.72
N ARG A 37 0.55 17.49 -11.93
CA ARG A 37 0.01 16.82 -13.13
C ARG A 37 0.81 15.57 -13.46
N CYS A 38 2.13 15.57 -13.23
CA CYS A 38 2.98 14.39 -13.39
C CYS A 38 2.60 13.27 -12.41
N ILE A 39 2.40 13.55 -11.11
CA ILE A 39 2.06 12.51 -10.12
C ILE A 39 0.68 11.90 -10.41
N LEU A 40 -0.33 12.73 -10.70
CA LEU A 40 -1.67 12.22 -11.01
C LEU A 40 -1.66 11.36 -12.28
N SER A 41 -0.98 11.81 -13.34
CA SER A 41 -0.81 11.05 -14.57
C SER A 41 -0.05 9.75 -14.33
N HIS A 42 0.96 9.77 -13.47
CA HIS A 42 1.77 8.62 -13.11
C HIS A 42 0.91 7.53 -12.47
N VAL A 43 0.19 7.87 -11.40
CA VAL A 43 -0.72 6.95 -10.70
C VAL A 43 -1.81 6.43 -11.64
N ALA A 44 -2.37 7.28 -12.50
CA ALA A 44 -3.41 6.90 -13.46
C ALA A 44 -2.89 5.95 -14.57
N SER A 45 -1.58 5.96 -14.84
CA SER A 45 -0.95 5.13 -15.88
C SER A 45 -0.53 3.74 -15.40
N HIS A 46 -0.66 3.47 -14.09
CA HIS A 46 -0.24 2.22 -13.45
C HIS A 46 -0.79 0.98 -14.14
N ARG A 47 0.10 0.01 -14.35
CA ARG A 47 -0.24 -1.34 -14.79
C ARG A 47 0.74 -2.32 -14.18
N SER A 48 0.23 -3.45 -13.71
CA SER A 48 1.10 -4.48 -13.15
C SER A 48 1.85 -5.21 -14.27
N ILE A 49 3.17 -5.22 -14.19
CA ILE A 49 4.10 -5.91 -15.10
C ILE A 49 4.47 -7.27 -14.50
N ARG A 50 4.27 -8.33 -15.27
CA ARG A 50 4.50 -9.74 -14.88
C ARG A 50 5.56 -10.42 -15.75
N LYS A 51 5.99 -9.77 -16.84
CA LYS A 51 7.13 -10.20 -17.67
C LYS A 51 8.22 -9.15 -17.60
N PHE A 52 9.42 -9.59 -17.26
CA PHE A 52 10.58 -8.72 -17.09
C PHE A 52 11.70 -9.12 -18.05
N LEU A 53 12.51 -8.14 -18.45
CA LEU A 53 13.74 -8.39 -19.16
C LEU A 53 14.75 -9.05 -18.20
N PRO A 54 15.68 -9.90 -18.69
CA PRO A 54 16.72 -10.51 -17.85
C PRO A 54 17.78 -9.51 -17.35
N ARG A 55 17.60 -8.21 -17.64
CA ARG A 55 18.49 -7.12 -17.24
C ARG A 55 18.39 -6.92 -15.72
N PRO A 56 19.52 -6.93 -14.98
CA PRO A 56 19.52 -6.63 -13.55
C PRO A 56 19.10 -5.19 -13.30
N VAL A 57 18.54 -4.94 -12.12
CA VAL A 57 18.22 -3.58 -11.65
C VAL A 57 19.46 -3.03 -10.96
N ASP A 58 19.90 -1.84 -11.35
CA ASP A 58 21.08 -1.21 -10.75
C ASP A 58 20.86 -0.95 -9.25
N GLU A 59 21.85 -1.31 -8.43
CA GLU A 59 21.79 -1.16 -6.97
C GLU A 59 21.56 0.29 -6.53
N SER A 60 22.10 1.27 -7.28
CA SER A 60 21.87 2.68 -7.02
C SER A 60 20.40 3.07 -7.20
N VAL A 61 19.76 2.56 -8.24
CA VAL A 61 18.32 2.77 -8.51
C VAL A 61 17.49 2.09 -7.44
N LEU A 62 17.81 0.84 -7.09
CA LEU A 62 17.09 0.10 -6.06
C LEU A 62 17.17 0.79 -4.69
N ARG A 63 18.37 1.24 -4.30
CA ARG A 63 18.58 2.04 -3.09
C ARG A 63 17.79 3.34 -3.13
N GLN A 64 17.80 4.07 -4.25
CA GLN A 64 17.05 5.32 -4.38
C GLN A 64 15.55 5.10 -4.24
N VAL A 65 15.01 4.07 -4.90
CA VAL A 65 13.58 3.68 -4.82
C VAL A 65 13.19 3.37 -3.37
N LEU A 66 13.95 2.49 -2.71
CA LEU A 66 13.61 2.05 -1.36
C LEU A 66 13.81 3.16 -0.33
N SER A 67 14.95 3.87 -0.35
CA SER A 67 15.21 4.97 0.61
C SER A 67 14.17 6.10 0.48
N THR A 68 13.71 6.38 -0.75
CA THR A 68 12.63 7.35 -0.98
C THR A 68 11.30 6.82 -0.45
N ALA A 69 10.99 5.55 -0.69
CA ALA A 69 9.78 4.90 -0.18
C ALA A 69 9.73 4.88 1.36
N MET A 70 10.88 4.77 2.05
CA MET A 70 10.94 4.81 3.51
C MET A 70 10.50 6.16 4.11
N ARG A 71 10.34 7.21 3.31
CA ARG A 71 9.76 8.50 3.75
C ARG A 71 8.24 8.48 3.86
N SER A 72 7.62 7.33 3.64
CA SER A 72 6.17 7.15 3.76
C SER A 72 5.66 7.47 5.16
N SER A 73 4.41 7.94 5.23
CA SER A 73 3.66 8.01 6.48
C SER A 73 3.65 6.65 7.18
N ASN A 74 3.80 6.65 8.50
CA ASN A 74 3.77 5.46 9.34
C ASN A 74 3.31 5.83 10.75
N ASN A 75 2.78 4.85 11.48
CA ASN A 75 2.14 5.08 12.77
C ASN A 75 3.14 5.56 13.84
N GLY A 76 2.87 6.70 14.47
CA GLY A 76 3.68 7.25 15.56
C GLY A 76 5.15 7.52 15.20
N ASN A 77 5.52 7.55 13.92
CA ASN A 77 6.90 7.51 13.44
C ASN A 77 7.72 6.30 13.93
N MET A 78 7.06 5.22 14.35
CA MET A 78 7.70 4.00 14.88
C MET A 78 8.37 3.16 13.78
N GLN A 79 7.92 3.32 12.53
CA GLN A 79 8.47 2.60 11.36
C GLN A 79 8.44 1.09 11.57
N THR A 80 7.24 0.55 11.84
CA THR A 80 7.01 -0.85 12.26
C THR A 80 6.97 -1.84 11.09
N TYR A 81 7.88 -1.65 10.13
CA TYR A 81 7.97 -2.43 8.92
C TYR A 81 9.43 -2.63 8.47
N SER A 82 9.65 -3.66 7.66
CA SER A 82 10.93 -3.93 7.00
C SER A 82 10.72 -4.36 5.55
N CYS A 83 11.76 -4.24 4.74
CA CYS A 83 11.77 -4.73 3.36
C CYS A 83 12.96 -5.67 3.15
N ILE A 84 12.67 -6.89 2.70
CA ILE A 84 13.66 -7.91 2.34
C ILE A 84 13.82 -7.91 0.82
N ILE A 85 15.04 -7.71 0.34
CA ILE A 85 15.38 -7.71 -1.08
C ILE A 85 15.87 -9.10 -1.46
N THR A 86 15.22 -9.75 -2.42
CA THR A 86 15.65 -11.05 -2.97
C THR A 86 16.01 -10.90 -4.44
N GLN A 87 17.27 -11.17 -4.78
CA GLN A 87 17.82 -11.19 -6.14
C GLN A 87 18.48 -12.53 -6.51
N ASP A 88 18.73 -13.40 -5.51
CA ASP A 88 19.29 -14.72 -5.75
C ASP A 88 18.31 -15.58 -6.55
N LYS A 89 18.75 -16.08 -7.72
CA LYS A 89 17.87 -16.83 -8.63
C LYS A 89 17.31 -18.10 -8.00
N ARG A 90 18.09 -18.85 -7.22
CA ARG A 90 17.62 -20.08 -6.58
C ARG A 90 16.55 -19.77 -5.53
N LYS A 91 16.72 -18.68 -4.76
CA LYS A 91 15.70 -18.19 -3.83
C LYS A 91 14.44 -17.75 -4.55
N LEU A 92 14.56 -17.05 -5.69
CA LEU A 92 13.40 -16.64 -6.51
C LEU A 92 12.63 -17.84 -7.06
N GLU A 93 13.33 -18.90 -7.51
CA GLU A 93 12.71 -20.16 -7.93
C GLU A 93 11.96 -20.84 -6.78
N GLN A 94 12.55 -20.89 -5.58
CA GLN A 94 11.88 -21.42 -4.38
C GLN A 94 10.66 -20.59 -3.99
N LEU A 95 10.77 -19.26 -4.03
CA LEU A 95 9.66 -18.34 -3.74
C LEU A 95 8.55 -18.47 -4.79
N ALA A 96 8.87 -18.72 -6.06
CA ALA A 96 7.89 -19.00 -7.10
C ALA A 96 7.00 -20.20 -6.74
N LEU A 97 7.56 -21.23 -6.10
CA LEU A 97 6.81 -22.39 -5.62
C LEU A 97 5.94 -22.08 -4.39
N ILE A 98 6.43 -21.24 -3.46
CA ILE A 98 5.67 -20.87 -2.26
C ILE A 98 4.49 -19.96 -2.63
N HIS A 99 4.70 -19.02 -3.54
CA HIS A 99 3.67 -18.09 -4.00
C HIS A 99 2.72 -18.67 -5.06
N ASP A 100 2.99 -19.88 -5.54
CA ASP A 100 2.33 -20.51 -6.70
C ASP A 100 2.28 -19.58 -7.92
N ASN A 101 3.43 -18.99 -8.25
CA ASN A 101 3.56 -18.02 -9.33
C ASN A 101 4.94 -18.08 -9.99
N SER A 102 5.01 -18.77 -11.14
CA SER A 102 6.24 -18.96 -11.91
C SER A 102 6.88 -17.66 -12.41
N ALA A 103 6.13 -16.55 -12.52
CA ALA A 103 6.67 -15.27 -12.96
C ALA A 103 7.76 -14.74 -12.01
N ILE A 104 7.73 -15.11 -10.73
CA ILE A 104 8.70 -14.69 -9.71
C ILE A 104 10.12 -15.18 -10.06
N ALA A 105 10.25 -16.41 -10.59
CA ALA A 105 11.54 -16.96 -10.99
C ALA A 105 12.21 -16.15 -12.12
N SER A 106 11.39 -15.44 -12.92
CA SER A 106 11.86 -14.59 -14.01
C SER A 106 12.02 -13.11 -13.62
N ALA A 107 11.59 -12.71 -12.43
CA ALA A 107 11.71 -11.33 -11.96
C ALA A 107 13.15 -11.05 -11.48
N PRO A 108 13.78 -9.92 -11.87
CA PRO A 108 15.13 -9.56 -11.38
C PRO A 108 15.20 -9.31 -9.88
N VAL A 109 14.12 -8.78 -9.29
CA VAL A 109 14.03 -8.45 -7.87
C VAL A 109 12.66 -8.85 -7.34
N LEU A 110 12.63 -9.49 -6.17
CA LEU A 110 11.42 -9.59 -5.34
C LEU A 110 11.66 -8.84 -4.02
N LEU A 111 10.86 -7.81 -3.78
CA LEU A 111 10.80 -7.10 -2.51
C LEU A 111 9.72 -7.75 -1.64
N THR A 112 10.04 -8.11 -0.41
CA THR A 112 9.06 -8.63 0.56
C THR A 112 8.97 -7.70 1.75
N PHE A 113 7.81 -7.08 1.92
CA PHE A 113 7.52 -6.19 3.02
C PHE A 113 6.90 -6.96 4.17
N VAL A 114 7.39 -6.70 5.38
CA VAL A 114 6.99 -7.38 6.61
C VAL A 114 6.56 -6.34 7.65
N SER A 115 5.58 -6.69 8.47
CA SER A 115 5.32 -6.04 9.76
C SER A 115 6.49 -6.40 10.67
N ASP A 116 7.17 -5.40 11.24
CA ASP A 116 8.41 -5.59 12.02
C ASP A 116 8.34 -4.78 13.32
N TRP A 117 7.92 -5.48 14.38
CA TRP A 117 7.94 -4.95 15.74
C TRP A 117 9.21 -5.31 16.51
N SER A 118 10.06 -6.17 15.95
CA SER A 118 11.27 -6.65 16.63
C SER A 118 12.19 -5.50 17.04
N ARG A 119 12.36 -4.50 16.17
CA ARG A 119 13.20 -3.32 16.45
C ARG A 119 12.62 -2.44 17.54
N MET A 120 11.33 -2.12 17.45
CA MET A 120 10.65 -1.23 18.39
C MET A 120 10.62 -1.86 19.80
N THR A 121 10.19 -3.13 19.87
CA THR A 121 10.16 -3.91 21.11
C THR A 121 11.54 -4.00 21.76
N ARG A 122 12.57 -4.32 20.97
CA ARG A 122 13.96 -4.38 21.47
C ARG A 122 14.44 -3.02 21.97
N TRP A 123 14.13 -1.94 21.26
CA TRP A 123 14.48 -0.59 21.70
C TRP A 123 13.81 -0.22 23.02
N CYS A 124 12.51 -0.52 23.20
CA CYS A 124 11.81 -0.34 24.46
C CYS A 124 12.52 -1.08 25.61
N HIS A 125 12.84 -2.37 25.45
CA HIS A 125 13.54 -3.14 26.47
C HIS A 125 14.94 -2.57 26.81
N LEU A 126 15.72 -2.15 25.81
CA LEU A 126 17.02 -1.50 26.02
C LEU A 126 16.91 -0.18 26.81
N ARG A 127 15.72 0.41 26.87
CA ARG A 127 15.43 1.63 27.63
C ARG A 127 14.65 1.37 28.93
N GLY A 128 14.56 0.10 29.35
CA GLY A 128 13.88 -0.28 30.60
C GLY A 128 12.36 -0.22 30.52
N ALA A 129 11.78 -0.18 29.31
CA ALA A 129 10.33 -0.23 29.11
C ALA A 129 9.85 -1.67 28.84
N THR A 130 8.56 -1.90 29.11
CA THR A 130 7.89 -3.19 28.92
C THR A 130 6.81 -3.03 27.83
N PRO A 131 7.16 -3.22 26.55
CA PRO A 131 6.20 -3.15 25.45
C PRO A 131 5.20 -4.32 25.49
N GLY A 132 3.98 -4.08 24.99
CA GLY A 132 2.92 -5.08 24.80
C GLY A 132 2.44 -5.12 23.34
N TYR A 133 3.37 -5.24 22.40
CA TYR A 133 3.10 -5.21 20.95
C TYR A 133 2.96 -6.63 20.35
N ASP A 134 2.46 -7.57 21.14
CA ASP A 134 2.35 -9.01 20.88
C ASP A 134 0.91 -9.44 20.53
N ASN A 135 0.17 -8.54 19.88
CA ASN A 135 -1.27 -8.67 19.62
C ASN A 135 -1.65 -8.29 18.18
N PHE A 136 -2.91 -8.57 17.83
CA PHE A 136 -3.43 -8.35 16.48
C PHE A 136 -3.40 -6.87 16.07
N ASN A 137 -3.63 -5.94 17.01
CA ASN A 137 -3.57 -4.50 16.72
C ASN A 137 -2.14 -4.07 16.35
N ALA A 138 -1.12 -4.61 17.02
CA ALA A 138 0.27 -4.40 16.65
C ALA A 138 0.55 -4.95 15.24
N PHE A 139 0.18 -6.20 14.94
CA PHE A 139 0.32 -6.75 13.60
C PHE A 139 -0.32 -5.85 12.54
N LEU A 140 -1.59 -5.49 12.73
CA LEU A 140 -2.35 -4.69 11.77
C LEU A 140 -1.71 -3.31 11.57
N THR A 141 -1.25 -2.67 12.65
CA THR A 141 -0.52 -1.40 12.59
C THR A 141 0.73 -1.53 11.72
N GLY A 142 1.56 -2.54 11.95
CA GLY A 142 2.77 -2.77 11.15
C GLY A 142 2.47 -3.20 9.71
N ALA A 143 1.37 -3.92 9.49
CA ALA A 143 0.92 -4.29 8.15
C ALA A 143 0.45 -3.06 7.34
N LEU A 144 -0.23 -2.11 7.99
CA LEU A 144 -0.60 -0.83 7.36
C LEU A 144 0.65 -0.03 6.99
N ASP A 145 1.61 0.11 7.90
CA ASP A 145 2.90 0.76 7.63
C ASP A 145 3.63 0.11 6.43
N ALA A 146 3.71 -1.22 6.43
CA ALA A 146 4.33 -2.00 5.37
C ALA A 146 3.63 -1.80 4.00
N MET A 147 2.30 -1.78 3.97
CA MET A 147 1.53 -1.56 2.74
C MET A 147 1.70 -0.15 2.17
N VAL A 148 1.74 0.88 3.03
CA VAL A 148 2.02 2.26 2.59
C VAL A 148 3.43 2.35 2.02
N ALA A 149 4.43 1.78 2.70
CA ALA A 149 5.80 1.75 2.21
C ALA A 149 5.93 0.98 0.89
N ALA A 150 5.25 -0.16 0.75
CA ALA A 150 5.24 -0.95 -0.48
C ALA A 150 4.59 -0.18 -1.65
N GLN A 151 3.50 0.53 -1.41
CA GLN A 151 2.85 1.36 -2.43
C GLN A 151 3.75 2.53 -2.86
N SER A 152 4.43 3.19 -1.92
CA SER A 152 5.43 4.21 -2.24
C SER A 152 6.61 3.65 -3.03
N ALA A 153 7.07 2.44 -2.70
CA ALA A 153 8.12 1.76 -3.45
C ALA A 153 7.69 1.45 -4.89
N ALA A 154 6.44 1.00 -5.08
CA ALA A 154 5.87 0.81 -6.42
C ALA A 154 5.86 2.11 -7.24
N LEU A 155 5.38 3.21 -6.66
CA LEU A 155 5.36 4.51 -7.34
C LEU A 155 6.78 5.00 -7.69
N CYS A 156 7.74 4.86 -6.77
CA CYS A 156 9.13 5.25 -6.99
C CYS A 156 9.79 4.38 -8.08
N ALA A 157 9.53 3.07 -8.10
CA ALA A 157 10.04 2.15 -9.10
C ALA A 157 9.51 2.49 -10.50
N GLU A 158 8.20 2.73 -10.61
CA GLU A 158 7.59 3.13 -11.88
C GLU A 158 8.13 4.50 -12.35
N ALA A 159 8.37 5.43 -11.43
CA ALA A 159 8.99 6.73 -11.76
C ALA A 159 10.44 6.56 -12.26
N ALA A 160 11.12 5.50 -11.82
CA ALA A 160 12.42 5.07 -12.34
C ALA A 160 12.30 4.19 -13.61
N SER A 161 11.13 4.17 -14.27
CA SER A 161 10.85 3.38 -15.48
C SER A 161 10.96 1.85 -15.29
N LEU A 162 10.78 1.36 -14.07
CA LEU A 162 10.68 -0.07 -13.77
C LEU A 162 9.23 -0.52 -13.76
N GLY A 163 9.01 -1.79 -14.12
CA GLY A 163 7.74 -2.47 -13.96
C GLY A 163 7.62 -3.06 -12.57
N VAL A 164 6.39 -3.12 -12.05
CA VAL A 164 6.10 -3.75 -10.75
C VAL A 164 4.84 -4.60 -10.77
N CYS A 165 4.75 -5.60 -9.89
CA CYS A 165 3.51 -6.33 -9.63
C CYS A 165 3.44 -6.82 -8.19
N PHE A 166 2.40 -6.40 -7.46
CA PHE A 166 2.11 -6.88 -6.12
C PHE A 166 1.70 -8.36 -6.15
N LEU A 167 2.08 -9.05 -5.09
CA LEU A 167 1.73 -10.43 -4.80
C LEU A 167 0.89 -10.47 -3.54
N GLY A 168 -0.40 -10.76 -3.71
CA GLY A 168 -1.31 -11.02 -2.59
C GLY A 168 -1.22 -12.44 -2.04
N SER A 169 -0.43 -13.32 -2.65
CA SER A 169 -0.29 -14.71 -2.21
C SER A 169 0.49 -14.88 -0.91
N THR A 170 1.08 -13.80 -0.38
CA THR A 170 1.77 -13.79 0.92
C THR A 170 0.90 -14.27 2.06
N ILE A 171 -0.39 -13.93 2.05
CA ILE A 171 -1.34 -14.30 3.10
C ILE A 171 -1.99 -15.69 2.87
N TRP A 172 -1.62 -16.41 1.82
CA TRP A 172 -2.10 -17.78 1.55
C TRP A 172 -1.20 -18.84 2.19
N GLU A 173 0.11 -18.57 2.23
CA GLU A 173 1.16 -19.43 2.78
C GLU A 173 2.11 -18.66 3.74
N PRO A 174 1.60 -17.85 4.68
CA PRO A 174 2.44 -16.94 5.47
C PRO A 174 3.46 -17.68 6.35
N ALA A 175 3.10 -18.83 6.92
CA ALA A 175 4.02 -19.63 7.74
C ALA A 175 5.25 -20.12 6.94
N ARG A 176 5.04 -20.54 5.68
CA ARG A 176 6.13 -20.97 4.80
C ARG A 176 7.05 -19.82 4.45
N LEU A 177 6.49 -18.63 4.20
CA LEU A 177 7.27 -17.42 3.91
C LEU A 177 8.04 -16.93 5.14
N ASN A 178 7.40 -16.90 6.31
CA ASN A 178 8.06 -16.53 7.57
C ASN A 178 9.26 -17.46 7.85
N ALA A 179 9.07 -18.78 7.67
CA ALA A 179 10.15 -19.75 7.81
C ALA A 179 11.24 -19.57 6.74
N PHE A 180 10.86 -19.37 5.46
CA PHE A 180 11.79 -19.16 4.36
C PHE A 180 12.73 -17.98 4.61
N PHE A 181 12.19 -16.86 5.10
CA PHE A 181 12.97 -15.67 5.44
C PHE A 181 13.58 -15.70 6.84
N SER A 182 13.37 -16.79 7.61
CA SER A 182 13.83 -16.91 9.00
C SER A 182 13.40 -15.73 9.86
N LEU A 183 12.13 -15.30 9.72
CA LEU A 183 11.62 -14.13 10.42
C LEU A 183 11.57 -14.41 11.94
N PRO A 184 12.14 -13.54 12.78
CA PRO A 184 12.10 -13.70 14.22
C PRO A 184 10.68 -13.45 14.77
N PRO A 185 10.43 -13.75 16.06
CA PRO A 185 9.19 -13.34 16.72
C PRO A 185 8.89 -11.85 16.54
N HIS A 186 7.60 -11.53 16.43
CA HIS A 186 7.06 -10.19 16.16
C HIS A 186 7.45 -9.61 14.79
N VAL A 187 7.79 -10.46 13.83
CA VAL A 187 7.97 -10.08 12.42
C VAL A 187 7.13 -11.00 11.53
N HIS A 188 6.29 -10.44 10.67
CA HIS A 188 5.35 -11.25 9.87
C HIS A 188 5.19 -10.69 8.44
N VAL A 189 5.15 -11.58 7.45
CA VAL A 189 5.03 -11.20 6.04
C VAL A 189 3.70 -10.52 5.73
N VAL A 190 3.75 -9.40 4.99
CA VAL A 190 2.56 -8.62 4.63
C VAL A 190 2.29 -8.74 3.13
N THR A 191 3.24 -8.33 2.29
CA THR A 191 3.10 -8.39 0.83
C THR A 191 4.46 -8.49 0.15
N SER A 192 4.46 -8.91 -1.10
CA SER A 192 5.66 -8.89 -1.94
C SER A 192 5.41 -8.14 -3.25
N LEU A 193 6.46 -7.58 -3.82
CA LEU A 193 6.45 -6.80 -5.06
C LEU A 193 7.54 -7.32 -5.99
N MET A 194 7.14 -7.90 -7.13
CA MET A 194 8.08 -8.15 -8.22
C MET A 194 8.48 -6.81 -8.83
N LEU A 195 9.76 -6.65 -9.16
CA LEU A 195 10.32 -5.40 -9.69
C LEU A 195 11.42 -5.70 -10.71
N GLY A 196 11.42 -4.97 -11.83
CA GLY A 196 12.41 -5.12 -12.89
C GLY A 196 12.12 -4.30 -14.13
N HIS A 197 12.98 -4.39 -15.15
CA HIS A 197 12.72 -3.74 -16.44
C HIS A 197 11.58 -4.44 -17.18
N PRO A 198 10.54 -3.73 -17.63
CA PRO A 198 9.38 -4.36 -18.25
C PRO A 198 9.72 -5.00 -19.61
N ALA A 199 9.25 -6.22 -19.83
CA ALA A 199 9.28 -6.92 -21.12
C ALA A 199 7.89 -7.00 -21.78
N GLU A 200 6.93 -6.25 -21.24
CA GLU A 200 5.57 -6.16 -21.74
C GLU A 200 4.97 -4.79 -21.44
N HIS A 201 3.90 -4.44 -22.15
CA HIS A 201 3.15 -3.22 -21.93
C HIS A 201 1.64 -3.51 -22.00
N PRO A 202 1.06 -4.14 -20.96
CA PRO A 202 -0.35 -4.54 -20.97
C PRO A 202 -1.28 -3.32 -21.03
N PRO A 203 -2.51 -3.48 -21.55
CA PRO A 203 -3.50 -2.42 -21.50
C PRO A 203 -3.86 -2.10 -20.04
N LEU A 204 -4.32 -0.86 -19.81
CA LEU A 204 -4.85 -0.47 -18.52
C LEU A 204 -6.03 -1.38 -18.13
N ARG A 205 -6.10 -1.70 -16.85
CA ARG A 205 -7.24 -2.44 -16.29
C ARG A 205 -8.33 -1.43 -15.94
N ALA A 206 -9.56 -1.64 -16.40
CA ALA A 206 -10.70 -0.85 -15.95
C ALA A 206 -10.81 -0.85 -14.43
N ARG A 207 -11.26 0.28 -13.88
CA ARG A 207 -11.67 0.45 -12.48
C ARG A 207 -13.17 0.74 -12.47
N LEU A 208 -13.83 0.47 -11.35
CA LEU A 208 -15.17 1.02 -11.17
C LEU A 208 -15.04 2.55 -11.17
N PRO A 209 -16.10 3.28 -11.57
CA PRO A 209 -16.09 4.74 -11.49
C PRO A 209 -15.85 5.19 -10.04
N ALA A 210 -15.27 6.37 -9.85
CA ALA A 210 -14.96 6.87 -8.51
C ALA A 210 -16.21 6.94 -7.60
N ALA A 211 -17.37 7.24 -8.17
CA ALA A 211 -18.66 7.25 -7.47
C ALA A 211 -19.06 5.90 -6.86
N ALA A 212 -18.49 4.77 -7.32
CA ALA A 212 -18.71 3.45 -6.72
C ALA A 212 -17.87 3.23 -5.43
N HIS A 213 -16.94 4.13 -5.12
CA HIS A 213 -16.02 4.02 -3.98
C HIS A 213 -16.14 5.18 -2.99
N LEU A 214 -16.64 6.33 -3.45
CA LEU A 214 -16.67 7.57 -2.68
C LEU A 214 -18.05 7.78 -2.05
N HIS A 215 -18.07 7.85 -0.73
CA HIS A 215 -19.25 8.18 0.06
C HIS A 215 -19.00 9.50 0.80
N ARG A 216 -20.03 10.31 0.99
CA ARG A 216 -19.95 11.57 1.76
C ARG A 216 -20.57 11.34 3.13
N GLU A 217 -19.84 11.72 4.17
CA GLU A 217 -20.22 11.62 5.60
C GLU A 217 -20.44 10.18 6.11
N ALA A 218 -21.30 9.39 5.47
CA ALA A 218 -21.63 8.03 5.85
C ALA A 218 -21.60 7.08 4.64
N TYR A 219 -21.36 5.79 4.90
CA TYR A 219 -21.49 4.75 3.87
C TYR A 219 -22.94 4.65 3.41
N VAL A 220 -23.15 4.68 2.10
CA VAL A 220 -24.48 4.55 1.48
C VAL A 220 -24.52 3.23 0.71
N PRO A 221 -25.32 2.25 1.16
CA PRO A 221 -25.53 1.02 0.40
C PRO A 221 -26.09 1.34 -0.99
N MET A 222 -25.55 0.65 -1.99
CA MET A 222 -25.97 0.80 -3.38
C MET A 222 -27.18 -0.10 -3.64
N ASP A 223 -28.16 0.37 -4.41
CA ASP A 223 -29.23 -0.48 -4.90
C ASP A 223 -28.71 -1.42 -6.02
N ASP A 224 -29.46 -2.51 -6.25
CA ASP A 224 -29.08 -3.55 -7.20
C ASP A 224 -28.91 -3.02 -8.64
N GLY A 225 -29.70 -2.02 -9.04
CA GLY A 225 -29.64 -1.43 -10.37
C GLY A 225 -28.36 -0.64 -10.60
N ALA A 226 -28.02 0.24 -9.65
CA ALA A 226 -26.75 0.97 -9.68
C ALA A 226 -25.53 0.04 -9.59
N LEU A 227 -25.61 -1.01 -8.78
CA LEU A 227 -24.55 -2.00 -8.64
C LEU A 227 -24.32 -2.76 -9.96
N ALA A 228 -25.40 -3.25 -10.58
CA ALA A 228 -25.32 -3.91 -11.88
C ALA A 228 -24.73 -2.99 -12.96
N ALA A 229 -25.13 -1.72 -12.99
CA ALA A 229 -24.61 -0.74 -13.94
C ALA A 229 -23.10 -0.51 -13.80
N TYR A 230 -22.59 -0.37 -12.57
CA TYR A 230 -21.15 -0.20 -12.34
C TYR A 230 -20.32 -1.43 -12.68
N TYR A 231 -20.87 -2.63 -12.52
CA TYR A 231 -20.19 -3.88 -12.83
C TYR A 231 -20.36 -4.35 -14.29
N ALA A 232 -21.27 -3.78 -15.07
CA ALA A 232 -21.56 -4.19 -16.45
C ALA A 232 -20.30 -4.24 -17.34
N ALA A 233 -19.48 -3.18 -17.33
CA ALA A 233 -18.23 -3.15 -18.10
C ALA A 233 -17.22 -4.20 -17.60
N ARG A 234 -17.19 -4.45 -16.29
CA ARG A 234 -16.31 -5.47 -15.70
C ARG A 234 -16.71 -6.88 -16.14
N GLU A 235 -18.00 -7.19 -16.15
CA GLU A 235 -18.51 -8.47 -16.66
C GLU A 235 -18.03 -8.71 -18.09
N VAL A 236 -18.21 -7.73 -18.99
CA VAL A 236 -17.81 -7.86 -20.40
C VAL A 236 -16.29 -7.90 -20.58
N GLU A 237 -15.57 -6.87 -20.13
CA GLU A 237 -14.13 -6.74 -20.36
C GLU A 237 -13.32 -7.79 -19.60
N GLY A 238 -13.76 -8.10 -18.38
CA GLY A 238 -13.14 -9.10 -17.54
C GLY A 238 -13.33 -10.49 -18.12
N TRP A 239 -14.53 -10.82 -18.61
CA TRP A 239 -14.81 -12.09 -19.29
C TRP A 239 -13.95 -12.27 -20.54
N ALA A 240 -13.99 -11.29 -21.46
CA ALA A 240 -13.20 -11.32 -22.68
C ALA A 240 -11.68 -11.42 -22.41
N ARG A 241 -11.21 -10.86 -21.29
CA ARG A 241 -9.83 -11.02 -20.86
C ARG A 241 -9.52 -12.47 -20.46
N TYR A 242 -10.37 -13.14 -19.69
CA TYR A 242 -10.11 -14.53 -19.30
C TYR A 242 -10.10 -15.45 -20.53
N GLU A 243 -11.02 -15.24 -21.48
CA GLU A 243 -11.02 -15.97 -22.75
C GLU A 243 -9.68 -15.79 -23.50
N ARG A 244 -9.17 -14.57 -23.60
CA ARG A 244 -7.86 -14.31 -24.23
C ARG A 244 -6.68 -14.92 -23.47
N LEU A 245 -6.73 -14.94 -22.14
CA LEU A 245 -5.61 -15.43 -21.32
C LEU A 245 -5.53 -16.96 -21.27
N TYR A 246 -6.67 -17.64 -21.21
CA TYR A 246 -6.73 -19.09 -20.98
C TYR A 246 -7.15 -19.89 -22.23
N GLY A 247 -7.58 -19.22 -23.32
CA GLY A 247 -7.82 -19.84 -24.61
C GLY A 247 -8.87 -20.94 -24.59
N GLY A 248 -8.71 -21.97 -25.43
CA GLY A 248 -9.70 -23.04 -25.62
C GLY A 248 -10.04 -23.84 -24.36
N GLY A 249 -9.08 -24.03 -23.44
CA GLY A 249 -9.31 -24.72 -22.17
C GLY A 249 -10.22 -23.94 -21.20
N TRP A 250 -10.40 -22.63 -21.44
CA TRP A 250 -11.28 -21.80 -20.62
C TRP A 250 -12.75 -22.21 -20.77
N ALA A 251 -13.22 -22.41 -22.00
CA ALA A 251 -14.61 -22.77 -22.29
C ALA A 251 -14.99 -24.13 -21.66
N GLU A 252 -14.07 -25.10 -21.70
CA GLU A 252 -14.27 -26.38 -21.02
C GLU A 252 -14.36 -26.21 -19.50
N LYS A 253 -13.48 -25.40 -18.90
CA LYS A 253 -13.49 -25.13 -17.47
C LYS A 253 -14.80 -24.46 -17.03
N LEU A 254 -15.29 -23.48 -17.80
CA LEU A 254 -16.58 -22.84 -17.53
C LEU A 254 -17.74 -23.83 -17.56
N ARG A 255 -17.80 -24.71 -18.58
CA ARG A 255 -18.83 -25.77 -18.68
C ARG A 255 -18.74 -26.77 -17.52
N ALA A 256 -17.54 -27.23 -17.19
CA ALA A 256 -17.32 -28.20 -16.10
C ALA A 256 -17.81 -27.67 -14.74
N HIS A 257 -17.69 -26.36 -14.53
CA HIS A 257 -18.15 -25.69 -13.30
C HIS A 257 -19.54 -25.03 -13.41
N ARG A 258 -20.21 -25.14 -14.58
CA ARG A 258 -21.51 -24.50 -14.87
C ARG A 258 -21.52 -22.99 -14.60
N LEU A 259 -20.50 -22.29 -15.11
CA LEU A 259 -20.32 -20.85 -14.89
C LEU A 259 -20.75 -20.06 -16.13
N GLU A 260 -21.58 -19.05 -15.90
CA GLU A 260 -22.27 -18.26 -16.93
C GLU A 260 -21.82 -16.79 -16.95
N ASN A 261 -21.17 -16.32 -15.88
CA ASN A 261 -20.73 -14.93 -15.76
C ASN A 261 -19.44 -14.80 -14.96
N LEU A 262 -18.83 -13.62 -15.02
CA LEU A 262 -17.53 -13.35 -14.41
C LEU A 262 -17.60 -13.39 -12.88
N ALA A 263 -18.70 -12.91 -12.28
CA ALA A 263 -18.89 -13.01 -10.84
C ALA A 263 -18.80 -14.46 -10.32
N GLN A 264 -19.44 -15.41 -11.00
CA GLN A 264 -19.35 -16.83 -10.66
C GLN A 264 -17.93 -17.39 -10.84
N VAL A 265 -17.18 -16.93 -11.85
CA VAL A 265 -15.76 -17.26 -12.03
C VAL A 265 -14.94 -16.80 -10.83
N TYR A 266 -15.17 -15.58 -10.34
CA TYR A 266 -14.49 -15.05 -9.16
C TYR A 266 -14.81 -15.89 -7.92
N ALA A 267 -16.09 -16.15 -7.66
CA ALA A 267 -16.53 -16.84 -6.44
C ALA A 267 -16.29 -18.36 -6.44
N THR A 268 -16.04 -18.98 -7.60
CA THR A 268 -15.92 -20.45 -7.71
C THR A 268 -14.50 -20.90 -8.03
N ILE A 269 -13.85 -20.27 -9.02
CA ILE A 269 -12.55 -20.75 -9.53
C ILE A 269 -11.40 -19.93 -8.96
N LYS A 270 -11.54 -18.61 -8.86
CA LYS A 270 -10.41 -17.74 -8.57
C LYS A 270 -10.23 -17.44 -7.08
N TYR A 271 -11.33 -17.16 -6.40
CA TYR A 271 -11.39 -16.70 -5.03
C TYR A 271 -12.51 -17.44 -4.31
N SER A 272 -12.41 -18.77 -4.29
CA SER A 272 -13.47 -19.60 -3.73
C SER A 272 -13.60 -19.39 -2.23
N GLY A 273 -14.83 -19.50 -1.70
CA GLY A 273 -15.05 -19.42 -0.26
C GLY A 273 -14.30 -20.51 0.51
N ARG A 274 -14.06 -21.68 -0.11
CA ARG A 274 -13.22 -22.75 0.46
C ARG A 274 -11.79 -22.26 0.65
N ASP A 275 -11.20 -21.66 -0.38
CA ASP A 275 -9.80 -21.21 -0.33
C ASP A 275 -9.62 -20.09 0.69
N PHE A 276 -10.55 -19.11 0.72
CA PHE A 276 -10.53 -18.03 1.72
C PHE A 276 -10.57 -18.58 3.15
N ARG A 277 -11.41 -19.57 3.46
CA ARG A 277 -11.43 -20.19 4.80
C ARG A 277 -10.13 -20.92 5.12
N VAL A 278 -9.51 -21.58 4.15
CA VAL A 278 -8.21 -22.24 4.35
C VAL A 278 -7.10 -21.22 4.61
N TRP A 279 -7.02 -20.18 3.77
CA TRP A 279 -6.03 -19.11 3.91
C TRP A 279 -6.21 -18.32 5.20
N SER A 280 -7.45 -17.99 5.59
CA SER A 280 -7.72 -17.30 6.86
C SER A 280 -7.24 -18.10 8.07
N ARG A 281 -7.49 -19.42 8.10
CA ARG A 281 -6.99 -20.27 9.20
C ARG A 281 -5.46 -20.31 9.25
N ARG A 282 -4.81 -20.42 8.08
CA ARG A 282 -3.33 -20.39 7.98
C ARG A 282 -2.76 -19.05 8.42
N LEU A 283 -3.40 -17.94 8.03
CA LEU A 283 -3.00 -16.60 8.44
C LEU A 283 -3.13 -16.43 9.95
N ALA A 284 -4.28 -16.76 10.54
CA ALA A 284 -4.50 -16.66 11.98
C ALA A 284 -3.46 -17.49 12.77
N ALA A 285 -3.28 -18.77 12.42
CA ALA A 285 -2.29 -19.62 13.07
C ALA A 285 -0.85 -19.09 12.91
N SER A 286 -0.53 -18.50 11.74
CA SER A 286 0.78 -17.91 11.51
C SER A 286 1.02 -16.62 12.29
N LEU A 287 -0.04 -15.85 12.59
CA LEU A 287 0.06 -14.65 13.42
C LEU A 287 0.31 -15.03 14.88
N GLU A 288 -0.44 -15.99 15.40
CA GLU A 288 -0.22 -16.55 16.73
C GLU A 288 1.21 -17.09 16.88
N ALA A 289 1.69 -17.86 15.89
CA ALA A 289 3.04 -18.40 15.90
C ALA A 289 4.15 -17.34 15.88
N GLN A 290 3.92 -16.18 15.25
CA GLN A 290 4.85 -15.04 15.27
C GLN A 290 4.65 -14.11 16.48
N GLY A 291 3.84 -14.49 17.47
CA GLY A 291 3.66 -13.74 18.70
C GLY A 291 2.68 -12.56 18.56
N PHE A 292 1.70 -12.63 17.67
CA PHE A 292 0.63 -11.63 17.55
C PHE A 292 -0.72 -12.15 18.10
N GLY A 293 -0.67 -13.09 19.05
CA GLY A 293 -1.84 -13.80 19.59
C GLY A 293 -2.42 -13.25 20.89
N ARG A 294 -1.75 -12.32 21.59
CA ARG A 294 -2.17 -11.86 22.92
C ARG A 294 -3.26 -10.79 22.83
N ASN A 295 -4.49 -11.22 22.52
CA ASN A 295 -5.60 -10.31 22.25
C ASN A 295 -6.55 -10.09 23.43
N GLU A 296 -6.35 -10.80 24.54
CA GLU A 296 -7.17 -10.66 25.76
C GLU A 296 -6.78 -9.39 26.51
N ALA A 297 -7.79 -8.61 26.95
CA ALA A 297 -7.59 -7.43 27.77
C ALA A 297 -7.12 -7.84 29.19
N ALA A 298 -6.15 -7.11 29.73
CA ALA A 298 -5.76 -7.21 31.13
C ALA A 298 -6.71 -6.40 32.03
N GLU A 299 -6.66 -6.68 33.33
CA GLU A 299 -7.41 -5.90 34.32
C GLU A 299 -7.02 -4.41 34.24
N GLY A 300 -8.00 -3.56 33.94
CA GLY A 300 -7.81 -2.11 33.79
C GLY A 300 -7.59 -1.59 32.36
N ASP A 301 -7.41 -2.46 31.35
CA ASP A 301 -7.18 -2.03 29.96
C ASP A 301 -8.40 -1.32 29.33
N GLU A 302 -9.61 -1.64 29.78
CA GLU A 302 -10.87 -1.05 29.28
C GLU A 302 -11.29 0.21 30.07
N ALA A 303 -10.39 0.76 30.88
CA ALA A 303 -10.61 2.04 31.55
C ALA A 303 -9.89 3.18 30.80
N PRO A 304 -10.51 4.37 30.67
CA PRO A 304 -9.82 5.53 30.16
C PRO A 304 -8.65 5.90 31.08
N CYS A 305 -7.65 6.59 30.54
CA CYS A 305 -6.50 7.06 31.31
C CYS A 305 -6.95 7.84 32.55
N ALA A 306 -6.55 7.40 33.75
CA ALA A 306 -6.93 8.05 35.02
C ALA A 306 -6.47 9.51 35.14
N CYS A 307 -5.43 9.92 34.39
CA CYS A 307 -4.92 11.29 34.42
C CYS A 307 -5.73 12.26 33.54
N CYS A 308 -6.26 11.81 32.40
CA CYS A 308 -6.86 12.72 31.40
C CYS A 308 -8.17 12.24 30.77
N GLY A 309 -8.69 11.08 31.17
CA GLY A 309 -9.94 10.51 30.63
C GLY A 309 -9.86 10.04 29.18
N LYS A 310 -8.69 10.09 28.53
CA LYS A 310 -8.53 9.68 27.12
C LYS A 310 -8.37 8.16 27.00
N TRP A 311 -8.92 7.61 25.92
CA TRP A 311 -8.86 6.18 25.56
C TRP A 311 -7.61 5.77 24.79
N SER A 312 -6.78 6.72 24.33
CA SER A 312 -5.63 6.44 23.48
C SER A 312 -4.31 6.72 24.19
N HIS A 313 -3.85 7.98 24.16
CA HIS A 313 -2.52 8.36 24.61
C HIS A 313 -2.57 9.52 25.61
N CYS A 314 -1.93 9.32 26.76
CA CYS A 314 -1.70 10.34 27.77
C CYS A 314 -0.37 11.09 27.52
N LEU A 315 -0.20 11.64 26.31
CA LEU A 315 1.01 12.40 25.95
C LEU A 315 0.84 13.90 26.18
N ASP A 316 -0.36 14.42 25.93
CA ASP A 316 -0.75 15.81 26.18
C ASP A 316 -2.29 15.92 26.09
N PRO A 317 -2.99 16.27 27.18
CA PRO A 317 -4.44 16.45 27.18
C PRO A 317 -4.89 17.57 26.23
N GLU A 318 -4.10 18.63 26.10
CA GLU A 318 -4.44 19.87 25.39
C GLU A 318 -4.04 19.84 23.91
N ARG A 319 -2.96 19.11 23.55
CA ARG A 319 -2.44 19.03 22.17
C ARG A 319 -3.46 18.69 21.10
N PHE A 320 -4.49 17.92 21.46
CA PHE A 320 -5.54 17.50 20.52
C PHE A 320 -6.93 18.06 20.85
N GLY A 321 -7.04 18.93 21.86
CA GLY A 321 -8.31 19.51 22.33
C GLY A 321 -9.36 18.44 22.63
N ALA A 322 -9.56 18.10 23.91
CA ALA A 322 -10.86 17.52 24.25
C ALA A 322 -11.89 18.62 23.98
N ALA A 323 -12.70 18.48 22.92
CA ALA A 323 -14.01 19.10 22.96
C ALA A 323 -14.69 18.47 24.18
N ASP A 324 -15.05 19.32 25.15
CA ASP A 324 -15.66 18.92 26.41
C ASP A 324 -16.62 17.76 26.21
N ALA A 325 -16.37 16.66 26.91
CA ALA A 325 -17.20 15.46 26.89
C ALA A 325 -18.58 15.68 27.56
N ALA A 326 -19.02 16.93 27.71
CA ALA A 326 -20.25 17.31 28.38
C ALA A 326 -21.49 17.36 27.45
N GLU A 327 -21.35 17.08 26.14
CA GLU A 327 -22.48 17.11 25.17
C GLU A 327 -22.67 15.80 24.38
N ARG A 328 -22.51 14.62 24.99
CA ARG A 328 -22.99 13.35 24.39
C ARG A 328 -23.81 12.54 25.38
#